data_AF-A0A963N7R6-F1
#
_entry.id   AF-A0A963N7R6-F1
#
_cell.length_a   1.000
_cell.length_b   1.000
_cell.length_c   1.000
_cell.angle_alpha   90.00
_cell.angle_beta   90.00
_cell.angle_gamma   90.00
#
_symmetry.space_group_name_H-M   'P 1'
#
loop_
_entity.id
_entity.type
_entity.pdbx_description
1 polymer ?
#
loop_
_entity_poly.entity_id
_entity_poly.type
_entity_poly.pdbx_seq_one_letter_code
_entity_poly.pdbx_strand_id
1 'polypeptide(L)'
;MHLPVTAVWPGSPTPRGASWDGEGVNFALFSEHAERVELCLFDPNGRREVQRIELREQTNLVWHCYLPEARPGLLYGYRVYGPYDPARGHRFNGNKLLIEPYAKDIVGQVRWSDAHFGYRIGHRNQDLSFDRRDNHAGIPKCRVIDPAFTWGDDKAPNIPWPDMVIYETHVRGFTKNHPEVPPSLRGTYA
;
A
#
# COMPACT_ATOMS: atom_id res chain seq x y z
N MET A 1 -4.17 -22.79 -1.04
CA MET A 1 -4.12 -22.35 0.37
C MET A 1 -2.82 -21.59 0.56
N HIS A 2 -2.85 -20.34 1.01
CA HIS A 2 -1.62 -19.64 1.37
C HIS A 2 -1.22 -20.14 2.75
N LEU A 3 -0.05 -20.78 2.85
CA LEU A 3 0.48 -21.23 4.12
C LEU A 3 0.85 -20.01 4.96
N PRO A 4 0.68 -20.06 6.30
CA PRO A 4 1.12 -18.98 7.17
C PRO A 4 2.63 -18.81 7.02
N VAL A 5 3.10 -17.56 7.11
CA VAL A 5 4.53 -17.28 7.11
C VAL A 5 5.11 -17.80 8.43
N THR A 6 6.10 -18.67 8.34
CA THR A 6 6.73 -19.33 9.49
C THR A 6 8.09 -18.72 9.85
N ALA A 7 8.76 -18.10 8.88
CA ALA A 7 10.06 -17.48 9.06
C ALA A 7 10.00 -15.96 8.85
N VAL A 8 10.57 -15.22 9.79
CA VAL A 8 10.75 -13.77 9.70
C VAL A 8 12.22 -13.47 9.93
N TRP A 9 12.87 -12.90 8.91
CA TRP A 9 14.28 -12.53 8.95
C TRP A 9 14.44 -11.03 9.14
N PRO A 10 15.63 -10.53 9.52
CA PRO A 10 15.82 -9.10 9.77
C PRO A 10 15.50 -8.21 8.57
N GLY A 11 15.82 -8.68 7.35
CA GLY A 11 15.68 -7.87 6.14
C GLY A 11 16.59 -6.65 6.12
N SER A 12 16.17 -5.63 5.39
CA SER A 12 16.94 -4.42 5.11
C SER A 12 16.04 -3.18 5.18
N PRO A 13 16.54 -2.03 5.68
CA PRO A 13 15.80 -0.76 5.64
C PRO A 13 15.59 -0.20 4.23
N THR A 14 16.21 -0.80 3.21
CA THR A 14 16.11 -0.37 1.81
C THR A 14 16.01 -1.56 0.84
N PRO A 15 15.30 -1.41 -0.30
CA PRO A 15 14.45 -0.26 -0.66
C PRO A 15 13.19 -0.18 0.20
N ARG A 16 12.57 1.01 0.28
CA ARG A 16 11.32 1.24 1.01
C ARG A 16 10.13 0.56 0.30
N GLY A 17 9.12 0.18 1.08
CA GLY A 17 7.98 -0.61 0.62
C GLY A 17 8.24 -2.12 0.62
N ALA A 18 7.41 -2.84 -0.13
CA ALA A 18 7.58 -4.27 -0.37
C ALA A 18 8.36 -4.52 -1.66
N SER A 19 9.45 -5.27 -1.56
CA SER A 19 10.31 -5.60 -2.71
C SER A 19 10.62 -7.08 -2.75
N TRP A 20 10.15 -7.72 -3.82
CA TRP A 20 10.44 -9.11 -4.14
C TRP A 20 11.79 -9.20 -4.88
N ASP A 21 12.63 -10.14 -4.47
CA ASP A 21 14.00 -10.32 -4.99
C ASP A 21 14.21 -11.65 -5.74
N GLY A 22 13.14 -12.44 -5.92
CA GLY A 22 13.20 -13.80 -6.48
C GLY A 22 12.99 -14.88 -5.42
N GLU A 23 13.52 -14.67 -4.22
CA GLU A 23 13.55 -15.68 -3.15
C GLU A 23 12.53 -15.38 -2.04
N GLY A 24 12.22 -14.11 -1.81
CA GLY A 24 11.31 -13.64 -0.77
C GLY A 24 10.97 -12.16 -0.91
N VAL A 25 10.37 -11.57 0.12
CA VAL A 25 9.97 -10.16 0.10
C VAL A 25 10.56 -9.41 1.28
N ASN A 26 11.32 -8.36 0.97
CA ASN A 26 11.75 -7.36 1.95
C ASN A 26 10.65 -6.32 2.15
N PHE A 27 10.30 -6.04 3.40
CA PHE A 27 9.35 -4.99 3.78
C PHE A 27 10.10 -3.92 4.57
N ALA A 28 9.95 -2.65 4.18
CA ALA A 28 10.57 -1.53 4.88
C ALA A 28 9.66 -0.30 4.93
N LEU A 29 9.26 0.12 6.13
CA LEU A 29 8.33 1.24 6.39
C LEU A 29 9.01 2.30 7.27
N PHE A 30 9.07 3.54 6.77
CA PHE A 30 9.52 4.67 7.57
C PHE A 30 8.44 5.09 8.58
N SER A 31 8.82 5.21 9.86
CA SER A 31 8.00 5.88 10.88
C SER A 31 8.85 6.28 12.08
N GLU A 32 9.11 7.58 12.22
CA GLU A 32 9.91 8.16 13.29
C GLU A 32 9.27 8.02 14.68
N HIS A 33 7.96 8.20 14.78
CA HIS A 33 7.25 8.28 16.06
C HIS A 33 6.45 7.02 16.40
N ALA A 34 6.57 5.95 15.61
CA ALA A 34 5.92 4.69 15.94
C ALA A 34 6.60 4.03 17.14
N GLU A 35 5.80 3.43 18.01
CA GLU A 35 6.28 2.58 19.10
C GLU A 35 6.24 1.10 18.72
N ARG A 36 5.39 0.74 17.75
CA ARG A 36 5.28 -0.63 17.21
C ARG A 36 4.67 -0.62 15.82
N VAL A 37 5.15 -1.51 14.95
CA VAL A 37 4.62 -1.71 13.59
C VAL A 37 4.27 -3.18 13.39
N GLU A 38 3.05 -3.45 12.94
CA GLU A 38 2.60 -4.78 12.53
C GLU A 38 2.30 -4.80 11.04
N LEU A 39 2.98 -5.69 10.31
CA LEU A 39 2.63 -6.09 8.94
C LEU A 39 1.47 -7.07 9.01
N CYS A 40 0.34 -6.71 8.39
CA CYS A 40 -0.87 -7.51 8.37
C CYS A 40 -1.00 -8.19 7.00
N LEU A 41 -1.01 -9.52 6.98
CA LEU A 41 -1.17 -10.33 5.78
C LEU A 41 -2.62 -10.73 5.60
N PHE A 42 -3.08 -10.81 4.36
CA PHE A 42 -4.46 -11.13 4.00
C PHE A 42 -4.57 -12.37 3.12
N ASP A 43 -5.74 -12.99 3.13
CA ASP A 43 -6.09 -14.01 2.14
C ASP A 43 -6.03 -13.45 0.70
N PRO A 44 -5.97 -14.31 -0.34
CA PRO A 44 -5.88 -13.85 -1.73
C PRO A 44 -7.06 -12.96 -2.18
N ASN A 45 -8.18 -12.99 -1.47
CA ASN A 45 -9.35 -12.16 -1.76
C ASN A 45 -9.32 -10.81 -1.00
N GLY A 46 -8.32 -10.58 -0.14
CA GLY A 46 -8.17 -9.39 0.69
C GLY A 46 -9.23 -9.23 1.77
N ARG A 47 -10.02 -10.27 2.06
CA ARG A 47 -11.19 -10.22 2.95
C ARG A 47 -10.84 -10.52 4.39
N ARG A 48 -9.98 -11.52 4.62
CA ARG A 48 -9.59 -11.96 5.96
C ARG A 48 -8.14 -11.62 6.21
N GLU A 49 -7.88 -10.97 7.33
CA GLU A 49 -6.55 -10.87 7.90
C GLU A 49 -6.16 -12.28 8.39
N VAL A 50 -5.08 -12.84 7.86
CA VAL A 50 -4.66 -14.22 8.15
C VAL A 50 -3.50 -14.27 9.13
N GLN A 51 -2.69 -13.21 9.20
CA GLN A 51 -1.53 -13.14 10.08
C GLN A 51 -1.12 -11.70 10.34
N ARG A 52 -0.58 -11.44 11.54
CA ARG A 52 0.16 -10.22 11.85
C ARG A 52 1.59 -10.57 12.21
N ILE A 53 2.53 -9.82 11.66
CA ILE A 53 3.95 -9.94 11.91
C ILE A 53 4.42 -8.61 12.50
N GLU A 54 4.90 -8.65 13.74
CA GLU A 54 5.53 -7.48 14.35
C GLU A 54 6.91 -7.27 13.71
N LEU A 55 7.16 -6.06 13.21
CA LEU A 55 8.47 -5.67 12.69
C LEU A 55 9.35 -5.32 13.89
N ARG A 56 10.37 -6.14 14.13
CA ARG A 56 11.27 -6.01 15.29
C ARG A 56 12.53 -5.21 14.98
N GLU A 57 12.93 -5.20 13.72
CA GLU A 57 14.14 -4.48 13.30
C GLU A 57 13.80 -3.05 12.94
N GLN A 58 14.65 -2.12 13.40
CA GLN A 58 14.55 -0.71 13.09
C GLN A 58 15.93 -0.11 12.86
N THR A 59 16.17 0.41 11.66
CA THR A 59 17.41 1.11 11.30
C THR A 59 17.07 2.50 10.77
N ASN A 60 17.64 3.56 11.34
CA ASN A 60 17.40 4.94 10.93
C ASN A 60 15.91 5.28 10.74
N LEU A 61 15.08 4.95 11.74
CA LEU A 61 13.63 5.19 11.76
C LEU A 61 12.83 4.40 10.71
N VAL A 62 13.46 3.42 10.05
CA VAL A 62 12.81 2.50 9.12
C VAL A 62 12.64 1.15 9.80
N TRP A 63 11.39 0.72 9.92
CA TRP A 63 10.99 -0.60 10.43
C TRP A 63 11.07 -1.60 9.30
N HIS A 64 11.68 -2.76 9.51
CA HIS A 64 11.84 -3.73 8.44
C HIS A 64 11.79 -5.20 8.88
N CYS A 65 11.50 -6.06 7.92
CA CYS A 65 11.64 -7.51 8.01
C CYS A 65 11.76 -8.11 6.60
N TYR A 66 12.20 -9.36 6.53
CA TYR A 66 12.19 -10.15 5.30
C TYR A 66 11.43 -11.45 5.48
N LEU A 67 10.54 -11.74 4.53
CA LEU A 67 9.71 -12.95 4.53
C LEU A 67 10.14 -13.85 3.36
N PRO A 68 10.90 -14.95 3.60
CA PRO A 68 11.38 -15.84 2.55
C PRO A 68 10.25 -16.62 1.85
N GLU A 69 9.08 -16.74 2.48
CA GLU A 69 7.93 -17.47 1.92
C GLU A 69 6.97 -16.54 1.16
N ALA A 70 7.15 -15.22 1.27
CA ALA A 70 6.31 -14.25 0.58
C ALA A 70 6.60 -14.23 -0.93
N ARG A 71 5.57 -14.02 -1.73
CA ARG A 71 5.64 -14.01 -3.20
C ARG A 71 4.80 -12.87 -3.79
N PRO A 72 5.04 -12.47 -5.05
CA PRO A 72 4.14 -11.58 -5.77
C PRO A 72 2.69 -12.06 -5.69
N GLY A 73 1.76 -11.11 -5.56
CA GLY A 73 0.34 -11.37 -5.31
C GLY A 73 -0.05 -11.37 -3.83
N LEU A 74 0.91 -11.45 -2.90
CA LEU A 74 0.63 -11.33 -1.46
C LEU A 74 -0.04 -9.98 -1.14
N LEU A 75 -1.19 -10.05 -0.48
CA LEU A 75 -1.94 -8.88 -0.04
C LEU A 75 -1.59 -8.51 1.39
N TYR A 76 -1.31 -7.23 1.62
CA TYR A 76 -0.86 -6.75 2.92
C TYR A 76 -1.33 -5.32 3.23
N GLY A 77 -1.14 -4.92 4.48
CA GLY A 77 -1.23 -3.55 4.97
C GLY A 77 -0.51 -3.42 6.31
N TYR A 78 -0.54 -2.24 6.92
CA TYR A 78 0.16 -2.00 8.19
C TYR A 78 -0.80 -1.55 9.30
N ARG A 79 -0.49 -1.94 10.54
CA ARG A 79 -1.03 -1.30 11.75
C ARG A 79 0.13 -0.67 12.49
N VAL A 80 0.02 0.63 12.75
CA VAL A 80 1.08 1.40 13.38
C VAL A 80 0.57 1.94 14.71
N TYR A 81 1.33 1.66 15.76
CA TYR A 81 1.04 2.03 17.14
C TYR A 81 2.00 3.12 17.59
N GLY A 82 1.54 3.95 18.52
CA GLY A 82 2.27 5.08 19.06
C GLY A 82 1.33 6.01 19.83
N PRO A 83 1.78 7.21 20.18
CA PRO A 83 0.98 8.16 20.95
C PRO A 83 -0.28 8.61 20.18
N TYR A 84 -1.40 8.69 20.91
CA TYR A 84 -2.58 9.42 20.44
C TYR A 84 -2.74 10.69 21.27
N ASP A 85 -2.07 11.75 20.81
CA ASP A 85 -2.14 13.10 21.36
C ASP A 85 -2.44 14.09 20.21
N PRO A 86 -3.72 14.20 19.79
CA PRO A 86 -4.11 15.05 18.67
C PRO A 86 -3.72 16.52 18.84
N ALA A 87 -3.63 17.02 20.08
CA ALA A 87 -3.24 18.40 20.38
C ALA A 87 -1.77 18.68 20.02
N ARG A 88 -0.92 17.63 20.00
CA ARG A 88 0.47 17.69 19.57
C ARG A 88 0.70 17.07 18.18
N GLY A 89 -0.37 16.75 17.46
CA GLY A 89 -0.32 16.17 16.12
C GLY A 89 -0.13 14.65 16.06
N HIS A 90 0.09 13.97 17.20
CA HIS A 90 0.23 12.52 17.23
C HIS A 90 -1.14 11.82 17.11
N ARG A 91 -1.34 11.05 16.04
CA ARG A 91 -2.64 10.43 15.71
C ARG A 91 -2.53 8.93 15.43
N PHE A 92 -1.59 8.24 16.10
CA PHE A 92 -1.42 6.80 15.92
C PHE A 92 -2.67 6.03 16.36
N ASN A 93 -3.15 5.14 15.50
CA ASN A 93 -4.32 4.31 15.79
C ASN A 93 -4.16 2.94 15.13
N GLY A 94 -3.60 1.98 15.87
CA GLY A 94 -3.41 0.60 15.38
C GLY A 94 -4.70 -0.15 15.03
N ASN A 95 -5.88 0.39 15.36
CA ASN A 95 -7.16 -0.16 14.90
C ASN A 95 -7.39 0.11 13.40
N LYS A 96 -6.69 1.07 12.82
CA LYS A 96 -6.80 1.43 11.41
C LYS A 96 -5.68 0.72 10.63
N LEU A 97 -6.08 -0.15 9.72
CA LEU A 97 -5.21 -0.70 8.69
C LEU A 97 -4.85 0.43 7.72
N LEU A 98 -3.55 0.60 7.51
CA LEU A 98 -2.93 1.61 6.66
C LEU A 98 -2.43 0.99 5.36
N ILE A 99 -2.49 1.80 4.31
CA ILE A 99 -1.85 1.50 3.02
C ILE A 99 -0.37 1.87 3.14
N GLU A 100 0.49 1.01 2.60
CA GLU A 100 1.92 1.26 2.53
C GLU A 100 2.20 2.45 1.60
N PRO A 101 2.87 3.52 2.06
CA PRO A 101 3.12 4.71 1.24
C PRO A 101 3.99 4.45 0.01
N TYR A 102 4.75 3.36 -0.01
CA TYR A 102 5.56 2.91 -1.14
C TYR A 102 4.91 1.76 -1.94
N ALA A 103 3.62 1.50 -1.76
CA ALA A 103 2.92 0.44 -2.50
C ALA A 103 2.96 0.72 -4.01
N LYS A 104 3.40 -0.29 -4.77
CA LYS A 104 3.46 -0.25 -6.23
C LYS A 104 2.14 -0.67 -6.88
N ASP A 105 1.23 -1.24 -6.09
CA ASP A 105 -0.08 -1.72 -6.52
C ASP A 105 -1.06 -1.79 -5.34
N ILE A 106 -2.28 -1.33 -5.57
CA ILE A 106 -3.36 -1.22 -4.59
C ILE A 106 -4.59 -1.95 -5.14
N VAL A 107 -5.06 -2.93 -4.39
CA VAL A 107 -6.16 -3.81 -4.80
C VAL A 107 -7.43 -3.47 -4.03
N GLY A 108 -8.50 -3.21 -4.80
CA GLY A 108 -9.83 -2.92 -4.28
C GLY A 108 -10.16 -1.43 -4.27
N GLN A 109 -11.38 -1.11 -3.83
CA GLN A 109 -11.87 0.26 -3.66
C GLN A 109 -12.21 0.51 -2.20
N VAL A 110 -12.18 1.78 -1.82
CA VAL A 110 -12.65 2.21 -0.50
C VAL A 110 -14.16 1.97 -0.42
N ARG A 111 -14.58 1.12 0.52
CA ARG A 111 -15.99 1.00 0.94
C ARG A 111 -16.19 1.94 2.11
N TRP A 112 -16.79 3.10 1.84
CA TRP A 112 -16.94 4.17 2.83
C TRP A 112 -17.69 3.71 4.09
N SER A 113 -17.14 4.09 5.23
CA SER A 113 -17.65 3.83 6.57
C SER A 113 -16.92 4.73 7.56
N ASP A 114 -17.60 5.15 8.64
CA ASP A 114 -16.99 5.93 9.72
C ASP A 114 -15.82 5.19 10.39
N ALA A 115 -15.72 3.86 10.22
CA ALA A 115 -14.60 3.08 10.74
C ALA A 115 -13.24 3.52 10.16
N HIS A 116 -13.21 4.16 8.99
CA HIS A 116 -11.97 4.68 8.38
C HIS A 116 -11.37 5.86 9.13
N PHE A 117 -12.16 6.55 9.96
CA PHE A 117 -11.68 7.69 10.72
C PHE A 117 -10.98 7.24 12.00
N GLY A 118 -9.84 7.87 12.30
CA GLY A 118 -9.10 7.67 13.55
C GLY A 118 -9.84 8.15 14.80
N TYR A 119 -10.89 8.95 14.60
CA TYR A 119 -11.74 9.55 15.63
C TYR A 119 -13.21 9.19 15.37
N ARG A 120 -14.06 9.35 16.38
CA ARG A 120 -15.48 8.98 16.29
C ARG A 120 -16.25 10.13 15.64
N ILE A 121 -16.78 9.88 14.44
CA ILE A 121 -17.72 10.79 13.78
C ILE A 121 -18.91 11.09 14.70
N GLY A 122 -19.29 12.36 14.80
CA GLY A 122 -20.38 12.82 15.68
C GLY A 122 -20.05 12.89 17.17
N HIS A 123 -18.84 12.54 17.60
CA HIS A 123 -18.45 12.68 19.00
C HIS A 123 -18.26 14.15 19.39
N ARG A 124 -18.65 14.53 20.62
CA ARG A 124 -18.56 15.91 21.12
C ARG A 124 -17.15 16.52 21.05
N ASN A 125 -16.13 15.69 21.25
CA ASN A 125 -14.71 16.10 21.17
C ASN A 125 -14.15 15.97 19.73
N GLN A 126 -14.98 15.67 18.74
CA GLN A 126 -14.62 15.59 17.32
C GLN A 126 -13.35 14.77 17.07
N ASP A 127 -12.36 15.34 16.39
CA ASP A 127 -11.09 14.74 16.00
C ASP A 127 -10.10 14.54 17.15
N LEU A 128 -10.44 15.01 18.37
CA LEU A 128 -9.72 14.70 19.61
C LEU A 128 -10.16 13.37 20.23
N SER A 129 -11.25 12.78 19.72
CA SER A 129 -11.75 11.48 20.20
C SER A 129 -11.02 10.31 19.56
N PHE A 130 -11.03 9.14 20.22
CA PHE A 130 -10.38 7.93 19.71
C PHE A 130 -11.40 6.88 19.25
N ASP A 131 -11.31 6.48 17.98
CA ASP A 131 -12.15 5.43 17.41
C ASP A 131 -11.43 4.07 17.40
N ARG A 132 -12.07 3.05 18.00
CA ARG A 132 -11.50 1.70 18.15
C ARG A 132 -11.99 0.70 17.09
N ARG A 133 -12.87 1.10 16.17
CA ARG A 133 -13.41 0.21 15.14
C ARG A 133 -12.30 -0.14 14.15
N ASP A 134 -12.27 -1.41 13.75
CA ASP A 134 -11.39 -1.88 12.68
C ASP A 134 -11.95 -1.45 11.31
N ASN A 135 -11.05 -1.07 10.39
CA ASN A 135 -11.41 -0.60 9.06
C ASN A 135 -11.00 -1.56 7.92
N HIS A 136 -10.35 -2.70 8.24
CA HIS A 136 -9.78 -3.59 7.20
C HIS A 136 -10.81 -4.07 6.17
N ALA A 137 -12.09 -4.20 6.55
CA ALA A 137 -13.16 -4.65 5.68
C ALA A 137 -13.55 -3.65 4.57
N GLY A 138 -13.11 -2.40 4.66
CA GLY A 138 -13.45 -1.34 3.70
C GLY A 138 -12.28 -0.57 3.11
N ILE A 139 -11.05 -0.81 3.58
CA ILE A 139 -9.85 -0.18 3.00
C ILE A 139 -9.21 -1.13 1.98
N PRO A 140 -8.68 -0.63 0.84
CA PRO A 140 -7.88 -1.43 -0.10
C PRO A 140 -6.67 -2.11 0.55
N LYS A 141 -6.11 -3.10 -0.13
CA LYS A 141 -4.88 -3.79 0.30
C LYS A 141 -3.74 -3.43 -0.65
N CYS A 142 -2.53 -3.38 -0.11
CA CYS A 142 -1.33 -3.32 -0.93
C CYS A 142 -1.07 -4.71 -1.52
N ARG A 143 -0.50 -4.78 -2.71
CA ARG A 143 -0.08 -6.04 -3.32
C ARG A 143 1.41 -6.02 -3.62
N VAL A 144 2.10 -7.07 -3.21
CA VAL A 144 3.47 -7.31 -3.66
C VAL A 144 3.44 -7.58 -5.16
N ILE A 145 4.24 -6.86 -5.94
CA ILE A 145 4.36 -7.06 -7.39
C ILE A 145 5.67 -7.75 -7.74
N ASP A 146 5.66 -8.43 -8.89
CA ASP A 146 6.88 -8.73 -9.64
C ASP A 146 7.22 -7.49 -10.49
N PRO A 147 8.39 -6.85 -10.31
CA PRO A 147 8.78 -5.70 -11.11
C PRO A 147 9.26 -6.08 -12.52
N ALA A 148 9.45 -7.36 -12.84
CA ALA A 148 9.99 -7.78 -14.12
C ALA A 148 9.03 -7.44 -15.28
N PHE A 149 9.55 -6.75 -16.30
CA PHE A 149 8.85 -6.46 -17.54
C PHE A 149 9.84 -6.37 -18.70
N THR A 150 9.50 -6.97 -19.85
CA THR A 150 10.34 -6.95 -21.05
C THR A 150 9.95 -5.78 -21.94
N TRP A 151 10.76 -4.72 -21.93
CA TRP A 151 10.52 -3.49 -22.70
C TRP A 151 10.81 -3.59 -24.20
N GLY A 152 11.53 -4.62 -24.65
CA GLY A 152 11.92 -4.76 -26.07
C GLY A 152 12.84 -3.61 -26.51
N ASP A 153 12.54 -3.00 -27.66
CA ASP A 153 13.33 -1.92 -28.25
C ASP A 153 12.94 -0.51 -27.77
N ASP A 154 12.11 -0.40 -26.72
CA ASP A 154 11.67 0.90 -26.17
C ASP A 154 12.86 1.75 -25.71
N LYS A 155 12.85 3.03 -26.11
CA LYS A 155 13.87 4.01 -25.75
C LYS A 155 13.28 5.41 -25.70
N ALA A 156 13.81 6.24 -24.81
CA ALA A 156 13.40 7.64 -24.68
C ALA A 156 13.56 8.39 -26.03
N PRO A 157 12.49 9.01 -26.57
CA PRO A 157 12.57 9.75 -27.83
C PRO A 157 13.49 10.98 -27.81
N ASN A 158 13.77 11.55 -26.63
CA ASN A 158 14.68 12.70 -26.43
C ASN A 158 14.40 13.90 -27.36
N ILE A 159 13.12 14.26 -27.52
CA ILE A 159 12.70 15.40 -28.37
C ILE A 159 13.29 16.72 -27.82
N PRO A 160 14.02 17.51 -28.62
CA PRO A 160 14.51 18.81 -28.20
C PRO A 160 13.38 19.75 -27.78
N TRP A 161 13.62 20.57 -26.76
CA TRP A 161 12.62 21.53 -26.26
C TRP A 161 12.01 22.44 -27.33
N PRO A 162 12.76 22.99 -28.31
CA PRO A 162 12.17 23.82 -29.37
C PRO A 162 11.21 23.05 -30.29
N ASP A 163 11.37 21.73 -30.40
CA ASP A 163 10.56 20.86 -31.25
C ASP A 163 9.42 20.17 -30.47
N MET A 164 9.34 20.40 -29.15
CA MET A 164 8.39 19.72 -28.27
C MET A 164 6.99 20.33 -28.38
N VAL A 165 6.00 19.48 -28.68
CA VAL A 165 4.57 19.79 -28.58
C VAL A 165 3.93 18.89 -27.54
N ILE A 166 3.34 19.49 -26.50
CA ILE A 166 2.67 18.76 -25.41
C ILE A 166 1.19 18.58 -25.75
N TYR A 167 0.69 17.35 -25.61
CA TYR A 167 -0.74 17.02 -25.75
C TYR A 167 -1.30 16.53 -24.42
N GLU A 168 -2.04 17.40 -23.72
CA GLU A 168 -2.71 17.04 -22.48
C GLU A 168 -3.96 16.20 -22.77
N THR A 169 -4.09 15.06 -22.07
CA THR A 169 -5.25 14.17 -22.26
C THR A 169 -5.63 13.45 -20.98
N HIS A 170 -6.93 13.15 -20.84
CA HIS A 170 -7.45 12.31 -19.77
C HIS A 170 -7.54 10.86 -20.26
N VAL A 171 -6.77 9.93 -19.68
CA VAL A 171 -6.72 8.49 -20.03
C VAL A 171 -8.11 7.91 -20.34
N ARG A 172 -9.04 8.01 -19.38
CA ARG A 172 -10.41 7.53 -19.57
C ARG A 172 -11.14 8.27 -20.70
N GLY A 173 -11.23 9.59 -20.62
CA GLY A 173 -12.00 10.41 -21.55
C GLY A 173 -11.55 10.28 -23.01
N PHE A 174 -10.24 10.10 -23.23
CA PHE A 174 -9.62 10.07 -24.55
C PHE A 174 -10.22 9.03 -25.49
N THR A 175 -10.45 7.80 -24.99
CA THR A 175 -10.96 6.70 -25.81
C THR A 175 -12.32 6.16 -25.37
N LYS A 176 -12.95 6.73 -24.33
CA LYS A 176 -14.18 6.14 -23.75
C LYS A 176 -15.30 5.93 -24.77
N ASN A 177 -15.45 6.87 -25.70
CA ASN A 177 -16.46 6.86 -26.75
C ASN A 177 -15.87 6.65 -28.15
N HIS A 178 -14.59 6.30 -28.27
CA HIS A 178 -13.93 6.13 -29.57
C HIS A 178 -14.45 4.85 -30.25
N PRO A 179 -15.12 4.95 -31.42
CA PRO A 179 -15.81 3.81 -32.03
C PRO A 179 -14.83 2.71 -32.46
N GLU A 180 -13.61 3.08 -32.88
CA GLU A 180 -12.59 2.14 -33.36
C GLU A 180 -11.83 1.41 -32.25
N VAL A 181 -11.93 1.86 -31.00
CA VAL A 181 -11.29 1.17 -29.87
C VAL A 181 -12.21 0.04 -29.40
N PRO A 182 -11.71 -1.21 -29.22
CA PRO A 182 -12.50 -2.31 -28.70
C PRO A 182 -13.21 -1.94 -27.39
N PRO A 183 -14.50 -2.26 -27.20
CA PRO A 183 -15.27 -1.80 -26.05
C PRO A 183 -14.65 -2.08 -24.67
N SER A 184 -13.91 -3.19 -24.52
CA SER A 184 -13.22 -3.57 -23.28
C SER A 184 -11.97 -2.73 -22.97
N LEU A 185 -11.36 -2.08 -23.96
CA LEU A 185 -10.16 -1.25 -23.82
C LEU A 185 -10.48 0.26 -23.75
N ARG A 186 -11.74 0.64 -24.00
CA ARG A 186 -12.14 2.06 -24.01
C ARG A 186 -11.95 2.72 -22.65
N GLY A 187 -11.10 3.74 -22.63
CA GLY A 187 -10.75 4.53 -21.46
C GLY A 187 -9.82 3.82 -20.47
N THR A 188 -9.01 2.87 -20.94
CA THR A 188 -7.94 2.21 -20.18
C THR A 188 -6.56 2.63 -20.74
N TYR A 189 -5.47 2.09 -20.16
CA TYR A 189 -4.10 2.33 -20.64
C TYR A 189 -3.69 1.47 -21.85
N ALA A 190 -4.51 0.50 -22.25
CA ALA A 190 -4.17 -0.55 -23.21
C ALA A 190 -4.38 -0.14 -24.67
#